data_AF-A0A015JNW0-F1
#
_entry.id   AF-A0A015JNW0-F1
#
_cell.length_a   1.000
_cell.length_b   1.000
_cell.length_c   1.000
_cell.angle_alpha   90.00
_cell.angle_beta   90.00
_cell.angle_gamma   90.00
#
_symmetry.space_group_name_H-M   'P 1'
#
loop_
_entity.id
_entity.type
_entity.pdbx_description
1 polymer ?
#
loop_
_entity_poly.entity_id
_entity_poly.type
_entity_poly.pdbx_seq_one_letter_code
_entity_poly.pdbx_strand_id
1 'polypeptide(L)' 'MSITLFCLVKGNTTANAFSIRISRDEPVSELKKAVKAEKAPEFDLFSCGQAAMEGGNS' A
#
# COMPACT_ATOMS: atom_id res chain seq x y z
N MET A 1 -0.55 -8.96 20.56
CA MET A 1 -1.74 -9.71 20.03
C MET A 1 -2.09 -9.19 18.64
N SER A 2 -2.60 -10.01 17.71
CA SER A 2 -2.96 -9.51 16.36
C SER A 2 -4.37 -8.93 16.27
N ILE A 3 -4.56 -8.01 15.32
CA ILE A 3 -5.85 -7.51 14.86
C ILE A 3 -5.92 -7.61 13.34
N THR A 4 -7.15 -7.70 12.83
CA THR A 4 -7.42 -7.57 11.41
C THR A 4 -8.05 -6.20 11.17
N LEU A 5 -7.43 -5.41 10.29
CA LEU A 5 -7.93 -4.12 9.87
C LEU A 5 -8.58 -4.27 8.50
N PHE A 6 -9.81 -3.77 8.37
CA PHE A 6 -10.50 -3.66 7.09
C PHE A 6 -10.21 -2.28 6.48
N CYS A 7 -9.49 -2.27 5.37
CA CYS A 7 -8.95 -1.06 4.74
C CYS A 7 -9.76 -0.70 3.49
N LEU A 8 -10.44 0.45 3.54
CA LEU A 8 -11.11 1.06 2.39
C LEU A 8 -10.21 2.13 1.76
N VAL A 9 -9.95 2.00 0.47
CA VAL A 9 -9.23 3.02 -0.29
C VAL A 9 -10.18 4.16 -0.61
N LYS A 10 -9.79 5.40 -0.32
CA LYS A 10 -10.60 6.59 -0.63
C LYS A 10 -10.94 6.62 -2.13
N GLY A 11 -12.22 6.77 -2.46
CA GLY A 11 -12.72 6.78 -3.84
C GLY A 11 -13.08 5.39 -4.38
N ASN A 12 -12.81 4.32 -3.65
CA ASN A 12 -13.26 2.96 -3.97
C ASN A 12 -14.52 2.59 -3.19
N THR A 13 -15.24 1.57 -3.68
CA THR A 13 -16.34 0.93 -2.96
C THR A 13 -15.82 -0.12 -1.99
N THR A 14 -16.67 -0.54 -1.04
CA THR A 14 -16.36 -1.61 -0.08
C THR A 14 -16.06 -2.96 -0.74
N ALA A 15 -16.48 -3.17 -2.00
CA ALA A 15 -16.15 -4.36 -2.77
C ALA A 15 -14.64 -4.47 -3.09
N ASN A 16 -13.93 -3.33 -3.15
CA ASN A 16 -12.49 -3.26 -3.42
C ASN A 16 -11.65 -3.05 -2.15
N ALA A 17 -12.30 -3.13 -0.97
CA ALA A 17 -11.60 -3.08 0.30
C ALA A 17 -10.82 -4.37 0.54
N PHE A 18 -9.77 -4.27 1.35
CA PHE A 18 -8.88 -5.38 1.65
C PHE A 18 -8.66 -5.49 3.16
N SER A 19 -8.23 -6.65 3.62
CA SER A 19 -7.96 -6.88 5.03
C SER A 19 -6.48 -7.11 5.25
N ILE A 20 -5.91 -6.47 6.27
CA ILE A 20 -4.53 -6.68 6.69
C ILE A 20 -4.50 -7.16 8.14
N ARG A 21 -3.60 -8.08 8.44
CA ARG A 21 -3.39 -8.58 9.80
C ARG A 21 -2.09 -8.00 10.34
N ILE A 22 -2.15 -7.28 11.46
CA ILE A 22 -0.98 -6.67 12.11
C ILE A 22 -1.00 -6.95 13.61
N SER A 23 0.14 -6.80 14.29
CA SER A 23 0.15 -6.81 15.75
C SER A 23 -0.37 -5.48 16.30
N ARG A 24 -1.14 -5.51 17.40
CA ARG A 24 -1.60 -4.29 18.10
C ARG A 24 -0.46 -3.48 18.68
N ASP A 25 0.63 -4.16 18.99
CA ASP A 25 1.79 -3.60 19.67
C ASP A 25 2.80 -3.02 18.66
N GLU A 26 2.54 -3.20 17.35
CA GLU A 26 3.40 -2.68 16.28
C GLU A 26 3.14 -1.20 16.00
N PRO A 27 4.20 -0.43 15.68
CA PRO A 27 4.05 0.98 15.34
C PRO A 27 3.35 1.16 13.99
N VAL A 28 2.80 2.35 13.79
CA VAL A 28 2.13 2.75 12.54
C VAL A 28 3.05 2.62 11.31
N SER A 29 4.38 2.64 11.47
CA SER A 29 5.32 2.39 10.38
C SER A 29 5.16 0.99 9.78
N GLU A 30 4.92 -0.03 10.61
CA GLU A 30 4.70 -1.40 10.14
C GLU A 30 3.33 -1.54 9.48
N LEU A 31 2.30 -0.85 10.01
CA LEU A 31 1.01 -0.75 9.34
C LEU A 31 1.14 -0.16 7.92
N LYS A 32 1.92 0.91 7.74
CA LYS A 32 2.16 1.51 6.42
C LYS A 32 2.86 0.54 5.47
N LYS A 33 3.82 -0.26 5.95
CA LYS A 33 4.49 -1.29 5.14
C LYS A 33 3.53 -2.41 4.75
N ALA A 34 2.71 -2.90 5.68
CA ALA A 34 1.73 -3.94 5.42
C ALA A 34 0.70 -3.51 4.37
N VAL A 35 0.20 -2.27 4.46
CA VAL A 35 -0.71 -1.68 3.44
C VAL A 35 -0.05 -1.63 2.06
N LYS A 36 1.22 -1.19 1.99
CA LYS A 36 1.96 -1.12 0.72
C LYS A 36 2.18 -2.50 0.10
N ALA A 37 2.53 -3.49 0.91
CA ALA A 37 2.78 -4.86 0.45
C ALA A 37 1.52 -5.55 -0.09
N GLU A 38 0.39 -5.40 0.60
CA GLU A 38 -0.88 -6.05 0.23
C GLU A 38 -1.43 -5.54 -1.11
N LYS A 39 -1.18 -4.27 -1.43
CA LYS A 39 -1.75 -3.64 -2.63
C LYS A 39 -0.70 -2.96 -3.50
N ALA A 40 0.47 -3.60 -3.58
CA ALA A 40 1.43 -3.36 -4.64
C ALA A 40 0.87 -3.89 -5.98
N PRO A 41 1.08 -3.18 -7.10
CA PRO A 41 1.89 -1.97 -7.27
C PRO A 41 1.14 -0.64 -7.03
N GLU A 42 -0.18 -0.65 -6.80
CA GLU A 42 -1.01 0.57 -6.68
C GLU A 42 -0.50 1.55 -5.60
N PHE A 43 0.01 1.03 -4.48
CA PHE A 43 0.62 1.86 -3.42
C PHE A 43 2.15 1.97 -3.48
N ASP A 44 2.80 1.26 -4.39
CA ASP A 44 4.26 1.28 -4.53
C ASP A 44 4.74 2.52 -5.32
N LEU A 45 3.86 3.03 -6.19
CA LEU A 45 4.05 4.27 -6.96
C LEU A 45 4.24 5.52 -6.10
N PHE A 46 3.77 5.54 -4.84
CA PHE A 46 4.00 6.67 -3.94
C PHE A 46 5.41 6.71 -3.34
N SER A 47 6.22 5.66 -3.57
CA SER A 47 7.61 5.57 -3.11
C SER A 47 8.63 6.03 -4.16
N CYS A 48 8.25 6.10 -5.44
CA CYS A 48 9.22 6.24 -6.51
C CYS A 48 8.98 7.52 -7.31
N GLY A 49 9.60 8.61 -6.87
CA GLY A 49 10.02 9.68 -7.77
C GLY A 49 11.15 9.20 -8.67
N GLN A 50 10.90 8.24 -9.57
CA GLN A 50 11.77 8.02 -10.72
C GLN A 50 11.03 8.47 -11.96
N ALA A 51 11.46 9.64 -12.41
CA ALA A 51 11.21 10.19 -13.73
C ALA A 51 11.41 9.10 -14.80
N ALA A 52 10.48 9.09 -15.75
CA ALA A 52 10.66 8.45 -17.04
C ALA A 52 11.99 8.92 -17.65
N MET A 53 12.94 8.01 -17.84
CA MET A 53 13.93 8.15 -18.90
C MET A 53 13.41 7.38 -20.10
N GLU A 54 12.55 8.02 -20.91
CA GLU A 54 12.48 7.67 -22.33
C GLU A 54 13.68 8.33 -23.01
N GLY A 55 14.77 7.56 -23.12
CA GLY A 55 15.88 7.87 -24.00
C GLY A 55 15.81 6.97 -25.23
N GLY A 56 14.97 7.34 -26.21
CA GLY A 56 15.05 6.80 -27.57
C GLY A 56 16.31 7.36 -28.24
N ASN A 57 17.31 6.51 -28.47
CA ASN A 57 18.54 6.88 -29.16
C ASN A 57 18.34 6.75 -30.68
N SER A 58 18.33 7.88 -31.38
CA SER A 58 18.59 7.97 -32.82
C SER A 58 20.09 7.85 -33.12
#